data_AF-A0A7K7X512-F1
#
_entry.id   AF-A0A7K7X512-F1
#
_cell.length_a   1.000
_cell.length_b   1.000
_cell.length_c   1.000
_cell.angle_alpha   90.00
_cell.angle_beta   90.00
_cell.angle_gamma   90.00
#
_symmetry.space_group_name_H-M   'P 1'
#
loop_
_entity.id
_entity.type
_entity.pdbx_description
1 polymer ?
#
loop_
_entity_poly.entity_id
_entity_poly.type
_entity_poly.pdbx_seq_one_letter_code
_entity_poly.pdbx_strand_id
1 'polypeptide(L)'
;FRIRALLVVTLALSPVTAAARSENDVPGEDAYPPLWDLAPENLLDFPVKDNKIVISAWNYRERLGVYKSLLNASAKYFGAFGPQNSGNILWGLPLQHGWQFRTGRLADPSGVTSCGYENGEHLCQSIRSWWSCMNYYLAIIPFLGAVEAGLFGQLPYEIEILPPEEQTDDFCYSVKDCWSRMPKLMDDWKAFFEVNNFSSFKLDDALGLMWKAHTTSIAYALPKFQDRLKYLSDPEANFGKDWANAVDFIAATHFRTDLPTTNNFQAFLPQRMLVEEDVLPSISDFSPQQNKVLVSLRALHKANKLSGGLLLKLWQKAMSTEAGREIGRKLIEGLTSS
;
A
#
# COMPACT_ATOMS: atom_id res chain seq x y z
N PHE A 1 37.95 35.41 -3.36
CA PHE A 1 38.20 34.06 -2.83
C PHE A 1 36.86 33.37 -2.57
N ARG A 2 36.49 32.43 -3.46
CA ARG A 2 35.32 31.53 -3.37
C ARG A 2 35.80 30.17 -2.89
N ILE A 3 35.02 29.48 -2.06
CA ILE A 3 34.86 28.01 -1.88
C ILE A 3 33.63 27.89 -0.95
N ARG A 4 32.39 27.54 -1.36
CA ARG A 4 31.82 26.25 -1.80
C ARG A 4 32.23 25.04 -0.95
N ALA A 5 31.51 24.81 0.14
CA ALA A 5 31.46 23.50 0.80
C ALA A 5 30.19 22.76 0.34
N LEU A 6 30.36 21.85 -0.61
CA LEU A 6 29.38 20.82 -0.99
C LEU A 6 29.77 19.55 -0.24
N LEU A 7 28.87 19.06 0.62
CA LEU A 7 28.99 17.75 1.25
C LEU A 7 28.62 16.68 0.21
N VAL A 8 29.64 16.00 -0.31
CA VAL A 8 29.52 14.77 -1.09
C VAL A 8 29.68 13.62 -0.11
N VAL A 9 28.61 12.86 0.16
CA VAL A 9 28.73 11.54 0.77
C VAL A 9 28.99 10.55 -0.35
N THR A 10 30.24 10.10 -0.48
CA THR A 10 30.65 9.06 -1.42
C THR A 10 30.34 7.70 -0.78
N LEU A 11 29.30 7.01 -1.24
CA LEU A 11 29.12 5.59 -0.97
C LEU A 11 30.04 4.82 -1.92
N ALA A 12 31.07 4.17 -1.36
CA ALA A 12 31.90 3.23 -2.09
C ALA A 12 31.05 1.98 -2.42
N LEU A 13 30.64 1.84 -3.68
CA LEU A 13 29.98 0.64 -4.19
C LEU A 13 31.02 -0.46 -4.37
N SER A 14 30.94 -1.52 -3.57
CA SER A 14 31.61 -2.78 -3.88
C SER A 14 30.75 -3.54 -4.91
N PRO A 15 31.33 -4.20 -5.93
CA PRO A 15 30.56 -4.96 -6.89
C PRO A 15 30.14 -6.28 -6.23
N VAL A 16 28.89 -6.36 -5.77
CA VAL A 16 28.27 -7.64 -5.38
C VAL A 16 27.45 -8.12 -6.56
N THR A 17 27.80 -9.30 -7.07
CA THR A 17 27.04 -10.01 -8.09
C THR A 17 25.66 -10.37 -7.54
N ALA A 18 24.64 -9.66 -7.98
CA ALA A 18 23.26 -10.08 -7.81
C ALA A 18 23.04 -11.37 -8.62
N ALA A 19 22.76 -12.47 -7.93
CA ALA A 19 22.25 -13.67 -8.61
C ALA A 19 20.88 -13.30 -9.22
N ALA A 20 20.80 -13.34 -10.55
CA ALA A 20 19.55 -13.15 -11.27
C ALA A 20 18.57 -14.26 -10.87
N ARG A 21 17.45 -13.89 -10.23
CA ARG A 21 16.33 -14.80 -10.01
C ARG A 21 15.68 -15.04 -11.38
N SER A 22 15.47 -16.31 -11.73
CA SER A 22 14.91 -16.71 -13.02
C SER A 22 13.51 -16.09 -13.23
N GLU A 23 13.23 -15.60 -14.45
CA GLU A 23 11.91 -15.08 -14.85
C GLU A 23 10.77 -16.14 -14.82
N ASN A 24 11.07 -17.39 -14.46
CA ASN A 24 10.14 -18.53 -14.53
C ASN A 24 9.73 -19.14 -13.18
N ASP A 25 10.09 -18.57 -12.04
CA ASP A 25 9.62 -19.08 -10.75
C ASP A 25 8.14 -18.72 -10.55
N VAL A 26 7.25 -19.72 -10.64
CA VAL A 26 5.86 -19.61 -10.18
C VAL A 26 5.91 -19.26 -8.69
N PRO A 27 5.28 -18.16 -8.25
CA PRO A 27 5.25 -17.81 -6.83
C PRO A 27 4.63 -18.96 -6.02
N GLY A 28 5.32 -19.44 -4.99
CA GLY A 28 4.75 -20.44 -4.08
C GLY A 28 3.53 -19.92 -3.32
N GLU A 29 2.76 -20.79 -2.65
CA GLU A 29 1.54 -20.42 -1.89
C GLU A 29 1.79 -19.26 -0.90
N ASP A 30 2.99 -19.18 -0.31
CA ASP A 30 3.40 -18.11 0.62
C ASP A 30 3.50 -16.71 -0.02
N ALA A 31 3.45 -16.62 -1.36
CA ALA A 31 3.55 -15.36 -2.07
C ALA A 31 2.24 -14.56 -2.08
N TYR A 32 1.11 -15.21 -1.81
CA TYR A 32 -0.21 -14.57 -1.84
C TYR A 32 -0.63 -14.07 -0.45
N PRO A 33 -1.57 -13.11 -0.39
CA PRO A 33 -2.21 -12.74 0.87
C PRO A 33 -2.92 -13.94 1.52
N PRO A 34 -3.04 -13.98 2.85
CA PRO A 34 -3.84 -15.01 3.53
C PRO A 34 -5.25 -15.12 2.95
N LEU A 35 -5.76 -16.34 2.84
CA LEU A 35 -7.12 -16.62 2.36
C LEU A 35 -7.38 -16.18 0.89
N TRP A 36 -6.32 -16.01 0.08
CA TRP A 36 -6.43 -15.58 -1.33
C TRP A 36 -7.40 -16.42 -2.15
N ASP A 37 -7.34 -17.74 -2.03
CA ASP A 37 -8.20 -18.67 -2.78
C ASP A 37 -9.64 -18.71 -2.26
N LEU A 38 -9.89 -18.20 -1.05
CA LEU A 38 -11.21 -18.13 -0.44
C LEU A 38 -11.89 -16.76 -0.66
N ALA A 39 -11.15 -15.76 -1.12
CA ALA A 39 -11.68 -14.44 -1.41
C ALA A 39 -12.50 -14.45 -2.72
N PRO A 40 -13.56 -13.63 -2.83
CA PRO A 40 -14.30 -13.43 -4.08
C PRO A 40 -13.36 -13.16 -5.26
N GLU A 41 -13.54 -13.87 -6.38
CA GLU A 41 -12.69 -13.74 -7.56
C GLU A 41 -13.06 -12.47 -8.34
N ASN A 42 -14.37 -12.17 -8.41
CA ASN A 42 -14.91 -11.05 -9.16
C ASN A 42 -16.12 -10.42 -8.44
N LEU A 43 -16.62 -9.31 -8.98
CA LEU A 43 -17.76 -8.57 -8.40
C LEU A 43 -19.05 -9.37 -8.29
N LEU A 44 -19.26 -10.34 -9.18
CA LEU A 44 -20.47 -11.18 -9.16
C LEU A 44 -20.43 -12.28 -8.09
N ASP A 45 -19.28 -12.53 -7.48
CA ASP A 45 -19.14 -13.51 -6.40
C ASP A 45 -19.52 -12.92 -5.03
N PHE A 46 -19.72 -11.61 -4.96
CA PHE A 46 -20.23 -10.94 -3.76
C PHE A 46 -21.75 -11.13 -3.61
N PRO A 47 -22.27 -11.12 -2.37
CA PRO A 47 -23.70 -11.24 -2.14
C PRO A 47 -24.50 -10.13 -2.83
N VAL A 48 -25.58 -10.53 -3.51
CA VAL A 48 -26.56 -9.57 -4.05
C VAL A 48 -27.74 -9.46 -3.07
N LYS A 49 -28.03 -8.25 -2.62
CA LYS A 49 -29.21 -7.94 -1.78
C LYS A 49 -29.90 -6.70 -2.34
N ASP A 50 -31.23 -6.72 -2.39
CA ASP A 50 -32.04 -5.60 -2.89
C ASP A 50 -31.56 -5.05 -4.25
N ASN A 51 -31.20 -5.97 -5.16
CA ASN A 51 -30.70 -5.67 -6.50
C ASN A 51 -29.36 -4.89 -6.54
N LYS A 52 -28.53 -5.04 -5.49
CA LYS A 52 -27.20 -4.46 -5.39
C LYS A 52 -26.16 -5.50 -4.98
N ILE A 53 -24.95 -5.37 -5.50
CA ILE A 53 -23.77 -6.08 -5.01
C ILE A 53 -23.34 -5.43 -3.70
N VAL A 54 -23.40 -6.17 -2.60
CA VAL A 54 -23.11 -5.67 -1.25
C VAL A 54 -21.72 -6.13 -0.82
N ILE A 55 -20.89 -5.17 -0.40
CA ILE A 55 -19.50 -5.41 0.01
C ILE A 55 -19.27 -4.80 1.40
N SER A 56 -18.88 -5.64 2.36
CA SER A 56 -18.39 -5.19 3.66
C SER A 56 -16.91 -4.84 3.58
N ALA A 57 -16.59 -3.55 3.60
CA ALA A 57 -15.21 -3.10 3.71
C ALA A 57 -14.58 -3.52 5.05
N TRP A 58 -15.36 -3.88 6.06
CA TRP A 58 -14.88 -4.23 7.41
C TRP A 58 -14.69 -5.73 7.61
N ASN A 59 -14.83 -6.52 6.54
CA ASN A 59 -14.46 -7.93 6.52
C ASN A 59 -13.17 -8.12 5.69
N TYR A 60 -12.19 -8.82 6.24
CA TYR A 60 -10.88 -9.05 5.60
C TYR A 60 -11.03 -9.72 4.24
N ARG A 61 -11.81 -10.80 4.16
CA ARG A 61 -11.98 -11.60 2.94
C ARG A 61 -12.71 -10.83 1.85
N GLU A 62 -13.73 -10.05 2.21
CA GLU A 62 -14.46 -9.22 1.25
C GLU A 62 -13.59 -8.05 0.74
N ARG A 63 -12.82 -7.39 1.61
CA ARG A 63 -11.84 -6.38 1.19
C ARG A 63 -10.74 -6.98 0.30
N LEU A 64 -10.33 -8.22 0.56
CA LEU A 64 -9.40 -8.94 -0.31
C LEU A 64 -10.01 -9.24 -1.70
N GLY A 65 -11.30 -9.61 -1.75
CA GLY A 65 -12.04 -9.79 -3.00
C GLY A 65 -12.16 -8.51 -3.84
N VAL A 66 -12.20 -7.34 -3.20
CA VAL A 66 -12.16 -6.04 -3.89
C VAL A 66 -10.83 -5.87 -4.64
N TYR A 67 -9.71 -6.18 -3.99
CA TYR A 67 -8.39 -6.17 -4.64
C TYR A 67 -8.28 -7.20 -5.76
N LYS A 68 -8.81 -8.41 -5.53
CA LYS A 68 -8.81 -9.50 -6.52
C LYS A 68 -9.61 -9.11 -7.77
N SER A 69 -10.77 -8.49 -7.58
CA SER A 69 -11.58 -7.94 -8.67
C SER A 69 -10.81 -6.89 -9.49
N LEU A 70 -10.08 -5.98 -8.84
CA LEU A 70 -9.23 -4.99 -9.52
C LEU A 70 -8.10 -5.64 -10.33
N LEU A 71 -7.41 -6.62 -9.74
CA LEU A 71 -6.34 -7.36 -10.41
C LEU A 71 -6.87 -8.11 -11.63
N ASN A 72 -8.02 -8.77 -11.52
CA ASN A 72 -8.62 -9.54 -12.60
C ASN A 72 -9.10 -8.64 -13.74
N ALA A 73 -9.81 -7.55 -13.44
CA ALA A 73 -10.32 -6.62 -14.45
C ALA A 73 -9.20 -5.86 -15.19
N SER A 74 -8.05 -5.66 -14.53
CA SER A 74 -6.87 -5.00 -15.12
C SER A 74 -5.86 -5.95 -15.76
N ALA A 75 -6.02 -7.27 -15.65
CA ALA A 75 -5.02 -8.25 -16.06
C ALA A 75 -4.58 -8.12 -17.53
N LYS A 76 -5.52 -7.78 -18.41
CA LYS A 76 -5.27 -7.59 -19.85
C LYS A 76 -4.20 -6.52 -20.16
N TYR A 77 -3.98 -5.55 -19.28
CA TYR A 77 -2.97 -4.50 -19.47
C TYR A 77 -1.58 -4.94 -19.03
N PHE A 78 -1.49 -5.98 -18.19
CA PHE A 78 -0.24 -6.40 -17.55
C PHE A 78 0.33 -7.71 -18.08
N GLY A 79 -0.31 -8.34 -19.09
CA GLY A 79 0.09 -9.64 -19.63
C GLY A 79 1.53 -9.69 -20.16
N ALA A 80 2.10 -8.56 -20.59
CA ALA A 80 3.48 -8.46 -21.05
C ALA A 80 4.52 -8.36 -19.92
N PHE A 81 4.11 -8.16 -18.66
CA PHE A 81 5.01 -7.86 -17.54
C PHE A 81 5.17 -8.99 -16.54
N GLY A 82 4.52 -10.14 -16.77
CA GLY A 82 4.69 -11.35 -15.99
C GLY A 82 3.58 -12.39 -16.25
N PRO A 83 3.85 -13.68 -16.05
CA PRO A 83 2.85 -14.74 -16.21
C PRO A 83 1.75 -14.61 -15.15
N GLN A 84 0.54 -15.10 -15.46
CA GLN A 84 -0.57 -15.22 -14.51
C GLN A 84 -0.84 -13.92 -13.72
N ASN A 85 -0.79 -12.77 -14.41
CA ASN A 85 -1.02 -11.45 -13.82
C ASN A 85 0.02 -11.03 -12.76
N SER A 86 1.13 -11.75 -12.57
CA SER A 86 2.15 -11.44 -11.55
C SER A 86 2.81 -10.07 -11.74
N GLY A 87 2.89 -9.59 -12.99
CA GLY A 87 3.44 -8.27 -13.34
C GLY A 87 2.51 -7.08 -13.08
N ASN A 88 1.31 -7.31 -12.55
CA ASN A 88 0.33 -6.25 -12.31
C ASN A 88 0.75 -5.36 -11.14
N ILE A 89 0.88 -4.06 -11.38
CA ILE A 89 1.36 -3.12 -10.36
C ILE A 89 0.35 -2.87 -9.24
N LEU A 90 -0.87 -3.41 -9.31
CA LEU A 90 -1.82 -3.35 -8.21
C LEU A 90 -1.55 -4.36 -7.09
N TRP A 91 -0.65 -5.33 -7.28
CA TRP A 91 -0.29 -6.33 -6.25
C TRP A 91 0.23 -5.71 -4.94
N GLY A 92 0.80 -4.51 -5.02
CA GLY A 92 1.17 -3.70 -3.85
C GLY A 92 0.08 -3.61 -2.79
N LEU A 93 -1.18 -3.44 -3.21
CA LEU A 93 -2.31 -3.21 -2.31
C LEU A 93 -2.73 -4.47 -1.52
N PRO A 94 -3.10 -5.60 -2.16
CA PRO A 94 -3.51 -6.80 -1.45
C PRO A 94 -2.37 -7.45 -0.65
N LEU A 95 -1.11 -7.35 -1.09
CA LEU A 95 0.02 -7.89 -0.33
C LEU A 95 0.23 -7.12 0.98
N GLN A 96 0.20 -5.79 0.93
CA GLN A 96 0.26 -4.96 2.14
C GLN A 96 -0.93 -5.20 3.07
N HIS A 97 -2.14 -5.38 2.52
CA HIS A 97 -3.32 -5.75 3.30
C HIS A 97 -3.15 -7.13 3.98
N GLY A 98 -2.59 -8.11 3.27
CA GLY A 98 -2.26 -9.43 3.83
C GLY A 98 -1.20 -9.37 4.92
N TRP A 99 -0.16 -8.55 4.76
CA TRP A 99 0.82 -8.29 5.82
C TRP A 99 0.17 -7.64 7.04
N GLN A 100 -0.71 -6.65 6.85
CA GLN A 100 -1.46 -6.03 7.96
C GLN A 100 -2.33 -7.04 8.71
N PHE A 101 -2.97 -7.96 7.99
CA PHE A 101 -3.76 -9.03 8.58
C PHE A 101 -2.92 -10.00 9.42
N ARG A 102 -1.86 -10.59 8.84
CA ARG A 102 -1.00 -11.57 9.54
C ARG A 102 -0.31 -10.99 10.77
N THR A 103 -0.06 -9.69 10.78
CA THR A 103 0.65 -9.02 11.88
C THR A 103 -0.27 -8.43 12.95
N GLY A 104 -1.58 -8.67 12.85
CA GLY A 104 -2.58 -8.18 13.81
C GLY A 104 -2.92 -6.69 13.68
N ARG A 105 -2.38 -6.00 12.68
CA ARG A 105 -2.55 -4.56 12.50
C ARG A 105 -3.99 -4.17 12.16
N LEU A 106 -4.81 -5.08 11.63
CA LEU A 106 -6.22 -4.82 11.31
C LEU A 106 -7.18 -5.02 12.50
N ALA A 107 -6.73 -5.67 13.58
CA ALA A 107 -7.53 -5.96 14.76
C ALA A 107 -7.80 -4.71 15.62
N ASP A 108 -8.70 -4.78 16.60
CA ASP A 108 -8.95 -3.68 17.55
C ASP A 108 -7.77 -3.52 18.53
N PRO A 109 -6.98 -2.44 18.42
CA PRO A 109 -5.84 -2.23 19.32
C PRO A 109 -6.25 -1.74 20.71
N SER A 110 -7.51 -1.31 20.91
CA SER A 110 -7.98 -0.77 22.19
C SER A 110 -8.39 -1.83 23.21
N GLY A 111 -8.52 -3.09 22.77
CA GLY A 111 -8.99 -4.20 23.61
C GLY A 111 -10.46 -4.12 24.02
N VAL A 112 -11.24 -3.20 23.45
CA VAL A 112 -12.67 -3.01 23.76
C VAL A 112 -13.54 -4.04 23.04
N THR A 113 -13.13 -4.47 21.85
CA THR A 113 -13.84 -5.48 21.05
C THR A 113 -12.93 -6.66 20.73
N SER A 114 -13.52 -7.78 20.32
CA SER A 114 -12.82 -8.99 19.87
C SER A 114 -12.55 -9.00 18.35
N CYS A 115 -12.78 -7.87 17.67
CA CYS A 115 -12.62 -7.71 16.22
C CYS A 115 -11.16 -7.97 15.79
N GLY A 116 -10.97 -8.90 14.86
CA GLY A 116 -9.67 -9.27 14.29
C GLY A 116 -8.84 -10.25 15.12
N TYR A 117 -9.32 -10.67 16.30
CA TYR A 117 -8.66 -11.68 17.12
C TYR A 117 -9.16 -13.09 16.78
N GLU A 118 -8.28 -14.09 16.83
CA GLU A 118 -8.61 -15.49 16.49
C GLU A 118 -9.73 -16.08 17.35
N ASN A 119 -9.75 -15.76 18.65
CA ASN A 119 -10.80 -16.19 19.59
C ASN A 119 -12.07 -15.33 19.51
N GLY A 120 -12.16 -14.44 18.53
CA GLY A 120 -13.27 -13.51 18.31
C GLY A 120 -13.71 -13.49 16.87
N GLU A 121 -13.97 -12.29 16.34
CA GLU A 121 -14.33 -12.10 14.94
C GLU A 121 -13.06 -11.96 14.09
N HIS A 122 -12.38 -13.06 13.81
CA HIS A 122 -11.06 -13.06 13.17
C HIS A 122 -11.00 -12.29 11.84
N LEU A 123 -12.07 -12.32 11.05
CA LEU A 123 -12.14 -11.60 9.76
C LEU A 123 -12.59 -10.15 9.90
N CYS A 124 -12.99 -9.69 11.09
CA CYS A 124 -13.36 -8.30 11.33
C CYS A 124 -12.14 -7.39 11.25
N GLN A 125 -12.30 -6.24 10.60
CA GLN A 125 -11.31 -5.17 10.54
C GLN A 125 -11.80 -3.99 11.38
N SER A 126 -11.04 -3.59 12.39
CA SER A 126 -11.50 -2.61 13.37
C SER A 126 -11.42 -1.18 12.83
N ILE A 127 -12.46 -0.38 13.04
CA ILE A 127 -12.45 1.09 12.82
C ILE A 127 -11.56 1.84 13.82
N ARG A 128 -11.14 1.17 14.90
CA ARG A 128 -10.20 1.73 15.89
C ARG A 128 -8.75 1.51 15.48
N SER A 129 -8.49 0.59 14.56
CA SER A 129 -7.16 0.38 14.01
C SER A 129 -6.81 1.50 13.03
N TRP A 130 -5.71 2.19 13.31
CA TRP A 130 -5.13 3.14 12.38
C TRP A 130 -4.82 2.49 11.01
N TRP A 131 -4.25 1.29 11.03
CA TRP A 131 -3.89 0.56 9.81
C TRP A 131 -5.11 0.17 8.97
N SER A 132 -6.18 -0.32 9.60
CA SER A 132 -7.44 -0.67 8.93
C SER A 132 -8.08 0.54 8.27
N CYS A 133 -8.12 1.68 8.96
CA CYS A 133 -8.67 2.94 8.45
C CYS A 133 -7.84 3.53 7.31
N MET A 134 -6.51 3.54 7.44
CA MET A 134 -5.61 3.97 6.35
C MET A 134 -5.76 3.05 5.13
N ASN A 135 -5.85 1.73 5.35
CA ASN A 135 -6.01 0.76 4.27
C ASN A 135 -7.37 0.90 3.56
N TYR A 136 -8.45 1.33 4.23
CA TYR A 136 -9.73 1.63 3.57
C TYR A 136 -9.53 2.61 2.40
N TYR A 137 -8.73 3.65 2.60
CA TYR A 137 -8.42 4.66 1.57
C TYR A 137 -7.50 4.14 0.45
N LEU A 138 -6.89 2.98 0.66
CA LEU A 138 -6.08 2.25 -0.31
C LEU A 138 -6.79 1.00 -0.84
N ALA A 139 -8.05 0.76 -0.44
CA ALA A 139 -8.87 -0.37 -0.87
C ALA A 139 -10.13 0.10 -1.60
N ILE A 140 -11.01 0.79 -0.88
CA ILE A 140 -12.34 1.15 -1.36
C ILE A 140 -12.29 2.34 -2.31
N ILE A 141 -11.43 3.32 -2.03
CA ILE A 141 -11.29 4.50 -2.89
C ILE A 141 -10.71 4.13 -4.27
N PRO A 142 -9.59 3.38 -4.40
CA PRO A 142 -9.14 2.90 -5.71
C PRO A 142 -10.21 2.06 -6.41
N PHE A 143 -10.92 1.21 -5.67
CA PHE A 143 -12.00 0.40 -6.23
C PHE A 143 -13.13 1.24 -6.83
N LEU A 144 -13.65 2.23 -6.09
CA LEU A 144 -14.69 3.12 -6.59
C LEU A 144 -14.17 4.02 -7.73
N GLY A 145 -12.88 4.39 -7.71
CA GLY A 145 -12.22 5.04 -8.85
C GLY A 145 -12.20 4.17 -10.10
N ALA A 146 -11.98 2.86 -9.97
CA ALA A 146 -12.03 1.91 -11.07
C ALA A 146 -13.46 1.69 -11.60
N VAL A 147 -14.47 1.66 -10.72
CA VAL A 147 -15.88 1.62 -11.10
C VAL A 147 -16.23 2.84 -11.96
N GLU A 148 -15.86 4.03 -11.50
CA GLU A 148 -16.10 5.29 -12.22
C GLU A 148 -15.33 5.36 -13.54
N ALA A 149 -14.12 4.78 -13.62
CA ALA A 149 -13.36 4.66 -14.86
C ALA A 149 -13.91 3.60 -15.83
N GLY A 150 -14.98 2.88 -15.45
CA GLY A 150 -15.59 1.84 -16.28
C GLY A 150 -14.74 0.57 -16.42
N LEU A 151 -13.78 0.32 -15.52
CA LEU A 151 -12.87 -0.82 -15.60
C LEU A 151 -13.63 -2.16 -15.66
N PHE A 152 -14.73 -2.26 -14.93
CA PHE A 152 -15.56 -3.47 -14.84
C PHE A 152 -16.61 -3.60 -15.94
N GLY A 153 -16.68 -2.64 -16.87
CA GLY A 153 -17.73 -2.61 -17.90
C GLY A 153 -19.12 -2.39 -17.33
N GLN A 154 -20.14 -2.88 -18.03
CA GLN A 154 -21.53 -2.80 -17.57
C GLN A 154 -21.79 -3.87 -16.51
N LEU A 155 -22.11 -3.42 -15.30
CA LEU A 155 -22.50 -4.30 -14.20
C LEU A 155 -24.03 -4.51 -14.19
N PRO A 156 -24.50 -5.72 -13.87
CA PRO A 156 -25.94 -6.01 -13.77
C PRO A 156 -26.60 -5.38 -12.54
N TYR A 157 -25.82 -5.04 -11.52
CA TYR A 157 -26.26 -4.48 -10.24
C TYR A 157 -25.38 -3.30 -9.85
N GLU A 158 -25.96 -2.34 -9.13
CA GLU A 158 -25.18 -1.28 -8.49
C GLU A 158 -24.35 -1.84 -7.33
N ILE A 159 -23.25 -1.17 -7.00
CA ILE A 159 -22.39 -1.56 -5.90
C ILE A 159 -22.73 -0.73 -4.65
N GLU A 160 -22.86 -1.41 -3.52
CA GLU A 160 -23.05 -0.82 -2.20
C GLU A 160 -21.93 -1.26 -1.25
N ILE A 161 -21.14 -0.29 -0.78
CA ILE A 161 -20.18 -0.52 0.30
C ILE A 161 -20.91 -0.32 1.63
N LEU A 162 -20.88 -1.34 2.50
CA LEU A 162 -21.53 -1.24 3.80
C LEU A 162 -20.76 -0.30 4.74
N PRO A 163 -21.45 0.61 5.44
CA PRO A 163 -20.83 1.42 6.47
C PRO A 163 -20.45 0.57 7.70
N PRO A 164 -19.47 1.02 8.50
CA PRO A 164 -19.25 0.46 9.82
C PRO A 164 -20.42 0.80 10.77
N GLU A 165 -20.49 0.14 11.92
CA GLU A 165 -21.52 0.43 12.93
C GLU A 165 -21.38 1.81 13.58
N GLU A 166 -20.14 2.30 13.71
CA GLU A 166 -19.82 3.60 14.30
C GLU A 166 -18.89 4.39 13.37
N GLN A 167 -18.81 5.72 13.57
CA GLN A 167 -17.90 6.60 12.84
C GLN A 167 -18.12 6.56 11.32
N THR A 168 -19.38 6.40 10.90
CA THR A 168 -19.77 6.29 9.48
C THR A 168 -19.35 7.50 8.66
N ASP A 169 -19.28 8.68 9.27
CA ASP A 169 -18.88 9.92 8.60
C ASP A 169 -17.39 9.97 8.25
N ASP A 170 -16.59 9.03 8.79
CA ASP A 170 -15.18 8.93 8.48
C ASP A 170 -14.87 8.29 7.13
N PHE A 171 -15.87 7.71 6.47
CA PHE A 171 -15.68 7.03 5.20
C PHE A 171 -16.73 7.47 4.18
N CYS A 172 -16.52 7.07 2.93
CA CYS A 172 -17.47 7.24 1.85
C CYS A 172 -17.73 5.90 1.16
N TYR A 173 -18.95 5.71 0.65
CA TYR A 173 -19.46 4.36 0.35
C TYR A 173 -19.95 4.16 -1.08
N SER A 174 -19.96 5.23 -1.87
CA SER A 174 -20.34 5.21 -3.28
C SER A 174 -19.47 6.17 -4.07
N VAL A 175 -19.42 6.00 -5.39
CA VAL A 175 -18.70 6.92 -6.29
C VAL A 175 -19.14 8.37 -6.04
N LYS A 176 -20.45 8.62 -6.01
CA LYS A 176 -21.02 9.96 -5.81
C LYS A 176 -20.62 10.57 -4.47
N ASP A 177 -20.71 9.80 -3.39
CA ASP A 177 -20.36 10.25 -2.03
C ASP A 177 -18.86 10.53 -1.91
N CYS A 178 -18.01 9.63 -2.40
CA CYS A 178 -16.57 9.82 -2.40
C CYS A 178 -16.15 11.03 -3.25
N TRP A 179 -16.73 11.20 -4.44
CA TRP A 179 -16.41 12.34 -5.30
C TRP A 179 -16.85 13.66 -4.66
N SER A 180 -17.99 13.69 -3.97
CA SER A 180 -18.44 14.87 -3.22
C SER A 180 -17.50 15.26 -2.07
N ARG A 181 -16.85 14.29 -1.41
CA ARG A 181 -16.00 14.54 -0.23
C ARG A 181 -14.52 14.75 -0.57
N MET A 182 -14.04 14.06 -1.60
CA MET A 182 -12.62 13.99 -1.97
C MET A 182 -12.43 13.93 -3.49
N PRO A 183 -12.90 14.95 -4.24
CA PRO A 183 -12.94 14.92 -5.71
C PRO A 183 -11.55 14.68 -6.32
N LYS A 184 -10.53 15.39 -5.82
CA LYS A 184 -9.14 15.21 -6.27
C LYS A 184 -8.66 13.76 -6.15
N LEU A 185 -9.00 13.08 -5.06
CA LEU A 185 -8.54 11.71 -4.83
C LEU A 185 -9.24 10.73 -5.78
N MET A 186 -10.55 10.91 -5.99
CA MET A 186 -11.29 10.13 -6.97
C MET A 186 -10.77 10.37 -8.39
N ASP A 187 -10.46 11.62 -8.75
CA ASP A 187 -9.91 11.96 -10.06
C ASP A 187 -8.53 11.34 -10.28
N ASP A 188 -7.66 11.33 -9.25
CA ASP A 188 -6.33 10.71 -9.36
C ASP A 188 -6.42 9.18 -9.58
N TRP A 189 -7.32 8.49 -8.88
CA TRP A 189 -7.57 7.06 -9.12
C TRP A 189 -8.24 6.80 -10.47
N LYS A 190 -9.22 7.61 -10.85
CA LYS A 190 -9.88 7.51 -12.17
C LYS A 190 -8.85 7.66 -13.30
N ALA A 191 -7.98 8.65 -13.23
CA ALA A 191 -6.93 8.88 -14.22
C ALA A 191 -5.99 7.68 -14.36
N PHE A 192 -5.63 7.01 -13.26
CA PHE A 192 -4.84 5.78 -13.31
C PHE A 192 -5.55 4.66 -14.10
N PHE A 193 -6.84 4.42 -13.85
CA PHE A 193 -7.58 3.35 -14.52
C PHE A 193 -7.93 3.69 -15.98
N GLU A 194 -8.12 4.97 -16.32
CA GLU A 194 -8.36 5.41 -17.70
C GLU A 194 -7.12 5.26 -18.59
N VAL A 195 -5.91 5.49 -18.07
CA VAL A 195 -4.67 5.37 -18.85
C VAL A 195 -4.39 3.94 -19.30
N ASN A 196 -4.94 2.96 -18.59
CA ASN A 196 -4.81 1.57 -18.99
C ASN A 196 -5.64 1.26 -20.25
N ASN A 197 -6.63 2.07 -20.63
CA ASN A 197 -7.46 1.85 -21.82
C ASN A 197 -6.80 2.20 -23.17
N PHE A 198 -5.55 2.69 -23.21
CA PHE A 198 -4.90 3.12 -24.46
C PHE A 198 -4.02 2.04 -25.09
N SER A 199 -3.91 2.07 -26.43
CA SER A 199 -3.08 1.18 -27.25
C SER A 199 -1.56 1.34 -27.05
N SER A 200 -1.12 2.29 -26.23
CA SER A 200 0.29 2.61 -25.95
C SER A 200 0.61 2.61 -24.45
N PHE A 201 0.19 1.56 -23.73
CA PHE A 201 0.48 1.39 -22.31
C PHE A 201 2.00 1.45 -22.03
N LYS A 202 2.40 2.40 -21.18
CA LYS A 202 3.76 2.55 -20.67
C LYS A 202 3.75 2.32 -19.17
N LEU A 203 4.49 1.31 -18.72
CA LEU A 203 4.52 0.91 -17.31
C LEU A 203 4.92 2.05 -16.38
N ASP A 204 5.93 2.85 -16.75
CA ASP A 204 6.42 3.95 -15.92
C ASP A 204 5.39 5.09 -15.77
N ASP A 205 4.61 5.39 -16.82
CA ASP A 205 3.52 6.38 -16.75
C ASP A 205 2.38 5.87 -15.86
N ALA A 206 2.02 4.59 -15.99
CA ALA A 206 1.01 3.94 -15.14
C ALA A 206 1.44 3.90 -13.66
N LEU A 207 2.71 3.60 -13.39
CA LEU A 207 3.29 3.67 -12.05
C LEU A 207 3.21 5.10 -11.48
N GLY A 208 3.53 6.12 -12.28
CA GLY A 208 3.41 7.52 -11.86
C GLY A 208 1.99 7.90 -11.44
N LEU A 209 0.99 7.49 -12.21
CA LEU A 209 -0.43 7.75 -11.88
C LEU A 209 -0.89 6.97 -10.65
N MET A 210 -0.55 5.68 -10.56
CA MET A 210 -0.87 4.84 -9.42
C MET A 210 -0.27 5.41 -8.13
N TRP A 211 1.02 5.78 -8.16
CA TRP A 211 1.71 6.35 -7.00
C TRP A 211 1.18 7.72 -6.61
N LYS A 212 0.79 8.56 -7.57
CA LYS A 212 0.12 9.84 -7.30
C LYS A 212 -1.21 9.64 -6.57
N ALA A 213 -2.03 8.69 -7.03
CA ALA A 213 -3.31 8.37 -6.40
C ALA A 213 -3.10 7.77 -4.99
N HIS A 214 -2.15 6.83 -4.86
CA HIS A 214 -1.78 6.20 -3.61
C HIS A 214 -1.30 7.20 -2.54
N THR A 215 -0.36 8.09 -2.90
CA THR A 215 0.15 9.12 -1.97
C THR A 215 -0.92 10.16 -1.65
N THR A 216 -1.82 10.49 -2.58
CA THR A 216 -2.98 11.36 -2.31
C THR A 216 -3.96 10.69 -1.32
N SER A 217 -4.18 9.37 -1.42
CA SER A 217 -4.98 8.61 -0.44
C SER A 217 -4.38 8.74 0.97
N ILE A 218 -3.07 8.51 1.11
CA ILE A 218 -2.37 8.62 2.39
C ILE A 218 -2.44 10.05 2.92
N ALA A 219 -2.16 11.06 2.09
CA ALA A 219 -2.17 12.46 2.49
C ALA A 219 -3.55 12.92 2.99
N TYR A 220 -4.64 12.39 2.42
CA TYR A 220 -5.99 12.66 2.89
C TYR A 220 -6.31 11.93 4.21
N ALA A 221 -5.96 10.64 4.30
CA ALA A 221 -6.33 9.79 5.43
C ALA A 221 -5.49 10.07 6.70
N LEU A 222 -4.22 10.45 6.55
CA LEU A 222 -3.28 10.61 7.65
C LEU A 222 -3.74 11.60 8.74
N PRO A 223 -4.13 12.86 8.44
CA PRO A 223 -4.65 13.77 9.46
C PRO A 223 -5.99 13.31 10.04
N LYS A 224 -6.79 12.61 9.23
CA LYS A 224 -8.13 12.15 9.62
C LYS A 224 -8.10 11.08 10.69
N PHE A 225 -7.15 10.14 10.62
CA PHE A 225 -7.04 9.03 11.56
C PHE A 225 -5.93 9.19 12.60
N GLN A 226 -5.34 10.38 12.72
CA GLN A 226 -4.24 10.63 13.64
C GLN A 226 -4.58 10.26 15.09
N ASP A 227 -5.83 10.43 15.50
CA ASP A 227 -6.30 10.14 16.85
C ASP A 227 -6.35 8.62 17.16
N ARG A 228 -6.40 7.75 16.14
CA ARG A 228 -6.35 6.29 16.30
C ARG A 228 -4.98 5.78 16.72
N LEU A 229 -3.93 6.55 16.49
CA LEU A 229 -2.57 6.21 16.91
C LEU A 229 -2.44 6.11 18.44
N LYS A 230 -3.33 6.75 19.21
CA LYS A 230 -3.34 6.67 20.69
C LYS A 230 -3.63 5.27 21.24
N TYR A 231 -4.17 4.39 20.41
CA TYR A 231 -4.45 3.00 20.79
C TYR A 231 -3.26 2.07 20.54
N LEU A 232 -2.20 2.55 19.90
CA LEU A 232 -0.99 1.79 19.62
C LEU A 232 0.09 2.12 20.66
N SER A 233 1.05 1.20 20.84
CA SER A 233 2.30 1.48 21.56
C SER A 233 3.05 2.63 20.87
N ASP A 234 3.89 3.35 21.62
CA ASP A 234 4.68 4.43 21.04
C ASP A 234 5.59 3.93 19.89
N PRO A 235 6.26 2.77 20.00
CA PRO A 235 7.03 2.19 18.90
C PRO A 235 6.20 1.93 17.64
N GLU A 236 5.01 1.34 17.76
CA GLU A 236 4.15 1.02 16.61
C GLU A 236 3.52 2.28 16.00
N ALA A 237 3.06 3.21 16.83
CA ALA A 237 2.53 4.50 16.37
C ALA A 237 3.58 5.31 15.60
N ASN A 238 4.83 5.28 16.06
CA ASN A 238 5.94 5.93 15.36
C ASN A 238 6.30 5.20 14.06
N PHE A 239 6.29 3.86 14.06
CA PHE A 239 6.48 3.09 12.83
C PHE A 239 5.42 3.41 11.77
N GLY A 240 4.13 3.52 12.14
CA GLY A 240 3.08 3.94 11.21
C GLY A 240 3.36 5.30 10.54
N LYS A 241 3.87 6.27 11.31
CA LYS A 241 4.29 7.59 10.78
C LYS A 241 5.55 7.51 9.91
N ASP A 242 6.55 6.75 10.37
CA ASP A 242 7.80 6.53 9.63
C ASP A 242 7.50 5.88 8.27
N TRP A 243 6.61 4.88 8.25
CA TRP A 243 6.13 4.20 7.05
C TRP A 243 5.37 5.14 6.12
N ALA A 244 4.36 5.86 6.63
CA ALA A 244 3.59 6.81 5.83
C ALA A 244 4.48 7.88 5.18
N ASN A 245 5.50 8.35 5.89
CA ASN A 245 6.47 9.29 5.32
C ASN A 245 7.36 8.65 4.24
N ALA A 246 7.83 7.42 4.46
CA ALA A 246 8.70 6.73 3.51
C ALA A 246 7.99 6.41 2.18
N VAL A 247 6.67 6.17 2.21
CA VAL A 247 5.88 5.90 1.01
C VAL A 247 6.00 7.04 -0.01
N ASP A 248 6.05 8.32 0.42
CA ASP A 248 6.25 9.44 -0.51
C ASP A 248 7.59 9.38 -1.25
N PHE A 249 8.65 8.90 -0.58
CA PHE A 249 9.97 8.73 -1.19
C PHE A 249 9.99 7.55 -2.15
N ILE A 250 9.36 6.43 -1.78
CA ILE A 250 9.20 5.24 -2.63
C ILE A 250 8.41 5.61 -3.89
N ALA A 251 7.28 6.29 -3.72
CA ALA A 251 6.39 6.75 -4.78
C ALA A 251 7.10 7.60 -5.82
N ALA A 252 7.95 8.55 -5.38
CA ALA A 252 8.70 9.40 -6.28
C ALA A 252 9.59 8.61 -7.26
N THR A 253 10.05 7.41 -6.89
CA THR A 253 10.89 6.57 -7.75
C THR A 253 10.12 5.76 -8.80
N HIS A 254 8.79 5.86 -8.81
CA HIS A 254 7.91 4.94 -9.54
C HIS A 254 8.28 3.48 -9.22
N PHE A 255 8.39 3.18 -7.92
CA PHE A 255 8.80 1.85 -7.47
C PHE A 255 7.81 0.79 -7.96
N ARG A 256 8.30 -0.33 -8.48
CA ARG A 256 7.44 -1.38 -9.05
C ARG A 256 6.75 -2.16 -7.92
N THR A 257 5.42 -2.23 -7.98
CA THR A 257 4.57 -2.87 -6.96
C THR A 257 3.89 -4.12 -7.49
N ASP A 258 4.62 -4.91 -8.27
CA ASP A 258 4.14 -6.19 -8.76
C ASP A 258 4.26 -7.28 -7.68
N LEU A 259 3.76 -8.49 -7.98
CA LEU A 259 3.71 -9.59 -7.01
C LEU A 259 5.10 -9.97 -6.47
N PRO A 260 6.09 -10.35 -7.31
CA PRO A 260 7.39 -10.78 -6.81
C PRO A 260 8.14 -9.67 -6.07
N THR A 261 8.10 -8.43 -6.58
CA THR A 261 8.81 -7.30 -5.97
C THR A 261 8.20 -6.98 -4.61
N THR A 262 6.88 -6.80 -4.55
CA THR A 262 6.22 -6.45 -3.28
C THR A 262 6.36 -7.58 -2.26
N ASN A 263 6.21 -8.84 -2.67
CA ASN A 263 6.35 -9.98 -1.77
C ASN A 263 7.76 -10.08 -1.17
N ASN A 264 8.80 -9.79 -1.97
CA ASN A 264 10.17 -9.73 -1.47
C ASN A 264 10.36 -8.59 -0.47
N PHE A 265 9.89 -7.37 -0.78
CA PHE A 265 10.12 -6.21 0.07
C PHE A 265 9.37 -6.26 1.40
N GLN A 266 8.14 -6.78 1.42
CA GLN A 266 7.34 -6.85 2.64
C GLN A 266 7.91 -7.82 3.70
N ALA A 267 8.73 -8.79 3.29
CA ALA A 267 9.41 -9.70 4.22
C ALA A 267 10.34 -8.95 5.21
N PHE A 268 10.85 -7.79 4.81
CA PHE A 268 11.72 -6.95 5.63
C PHE A 268 10.96 -5.94 6.50
N LEU A 269 9.63 -5.92 6.44
CA LEU A 269 8.80 -5.17 7.39
C LEU A 269 8.69 -5.92 8.73
N PRO A 270 8.28 -5.25 9.83
CA PRO A 270 8.01 -5.91 11.09
C PRO A 270 6.94 -7.00 10.96
N GLN A 271 7.25 -8.23 11.35
CA GLN A 271 6.34 -9.38 11.26
C GLN A 271 5.41 -9.53 12.47
N ARG A 272 5.39 -8.53 13.35
CA ARG A 272 4.40 -8.32 14.41
C ARG A 272 4.25 -6.82 14.67
N MET A 273 3.24 -6.42 15.43
CA MET A 273 3.19 -5.06 15.98
C MET A 273 4.39 -4.82 16.92
N LEU A 274 4.93 -3.61 16.86
CA LEU A 274 5.99 -3.19 17.79
C LEU A 274 5.40 -2.96 19.18
N VAL A 275 6.16 -3.27 20.22
CA VAL A 275 5.81 -3.11 21.64
C VAL A 275 6.81 -2.20 22.34
N GLU A 276 6.52 -1.78 23.58
CA GLU A 276 7.34 -0.80 24.31
C GLU A 276 8.80 -1.24 24.53
N GLU A 277 9.03 -2.55 24.60
CA GLU A 277 10.35 -3.14 24.77
C GLU A 277 11.18 -3.16 23.47
N ASP A 278 10.59 -2.85 22.31
CA ASP A 278 11.28 -2.87 21.03
C ASP A 278 12.17 -1.62 20.84
N VAL A 279 13.47 -1.80 21.05
CA VAL A 279 14.46 -0.73 20.97
C VAL A 279 15.34 -0.89 19.73
N LEU A 280 15.22 0.06 18.79
CA LEU A 280 16.15 0.18 17.66
C LEU A 280 17.57 0.56 18.14
N PRO A 281 18.64 0.05 17.48
CA PRO A 281 18.65 -0.61 16.18
C PRO A 281 18.57 -2.14 16.25
N SER A 282 18.23 -2.73 17.40
CA SER A 282 18.35 -4.18 17.59
C SER A 282 17.17 -4.75 18.39
N ILE A 283 16.13 -5.15 17.67
CA ILE A 283 15.03 -5.97 18.18
C ILE A 283 15.42 -7.43 18.01
N SER A 284 15.42 -8.19 19.11
CA SER A 284 16.09 -9.51 19.20
C SER A 284 15.46 -10.59 18.34
N ASP A 285 14.15 -10.56 18.14
CA ASP A 285 13.41 -11.52 17.32
C ASP A 285 13.29 -11.09 15.85
N PHE A 286 13.91 -9.97 15.47
CA PHE A 286 13.94 -9.49 14.08
C PHE A 286 15.27 -9.80 13.42
N SER A 287 15.22 -10.11 12.13
CA SER A 287 16.42 -10.24 11.31
C SER A 287 17.22 -8.93 11.24
N PRO A 288 18.53 -8.99 10.93
CA PRO A 288 19.33 -7.78 10.70
C PRO A 288 18.73 -6.85 9.65
N GLN A 289 18.14 -7.42 8.59
CA GLN A 289 17.52 -6.67 7.50
C GLN A 289 16.24 -5.94 7.96
N GLN A 290 15.40 -6.59 8.77
CA GLN A 290 14.22 -5.95 9.36
C GLN A 290 14.60 -4.78 10.27
N ASN A 291 15.61 -4.99 11.13
CA ASN A 291 16.16 -3.94 11.98
C ASN A 291 16.75 -2.77 11.17
N LYS A 292 17.51 -3.07 10.10
CA LYS A 292 18.07 -2.07 9.17
C LYS A 292 16.96 -1.24 8.52
N VAL A 293 15.91 -1.88 8.00
CA VAL A 293 14.76 -1.19 7.38
C VAL A 293 14.08 -0.25 8.39
N LEU A 294 13.78 -0.71 9.60
CA LEU A 294 13.18 0.14 10.64
C LEU A 294 14.03 1.37 10.98
N VAL A 295 15.34 1.18 11.12
CA VAL A 295 16.28 2.28 11.37
C VAL A 295 16.28 3.27 10.20
N SER A 296 16.30 2.78 8.96
CA SER A 296 16.28 3.61 7.76
C SER A 296 15.00 4.42 7.63
N LEU A 297 13.83 3.81 7.89
CA LEU A 297 12.53 4.50 7.86
C LEU A 297 12.49 5.63 8.91
N ARG A 298 12.91 5.34 10.14
CA ARG A 298 12.98 6.34 11.21
C ARG A 298 13.97 7.47 10.90
N ALA A 299 15.13 7.14 10.35
CA ALA A 299 16.13 8.13 9.96
C ALA A 299 15.61 9.05 8.86
N LEU A 300 14.96 8.48 7.83
CA LEU A 300 14.36 9.22 6.73
C LEU A 300 13.27 10.17 7.23
N HIS A 301 12.35 9.69 8.06
CA HIS A 301 11.28 10.52 8.61
C HIS A 301 11.83 11.65 9.49
N LYS A 302 12.79 11.36 10.38
CA LYS A 302 13.45 12.40 11.18
C LYS A 302 14.15 13.44 10.31
N ALA A 303 14.91 13.02 9.30
CA ALA A 303 15.61 13.93 8.39
C ALA A 303 14.62 14.80 7.59
N ASN A 304 13.54 14.20 7.08
CA ASN A 304 12.52 14.93 6.35
C ASN A 304 11.81 15.96 7.25
N LYS A 305 11.44 15.56 8.48
CA LYS A 305 10.85 16.45 9.48
C LYS A 305 11.78 17.61 9.84
N LEU A 306 13.05 17.35 10.11
CA LEU A 306 14.06 18.38 10.41
C LEU A 306 14.24 19.37 9.25
N SER A 307 14.08 18.91 8.01
CA SER A 307 14.15 19.75 6.82
C SER A 307 12.85 20.51 6.49
N GLY A 308 11.79 20.35 7.30
CA GLY A 308 10.47 20.91 7.00
C GLY A 308 9.88 20.39 5.68
N GLY A 309 10.19 19.15 5.31
CA GLY A 309 9.78 18.54 4.03
C GLY A 309 10.62 18.93 2.81
N LEU A 310 11.68 19.74 2.97
CA LEU A 310 12.56 20.11 1.86
C LEU A 310 13.29 18.90 1.28
N LEU A 311 13.66 17.93 2.12
CA LEU A 311 14.31 16.69 1.67
C LEU A 311 13.44 15.95 0.63
N LEU A 312 12.16 15.75 0.93
CA LEU A 312 11.22 15.12 0.00
C LEU A 312 11.07 15.93 -1.31
N LYS A 313 10.98 17.26 -1.23
CA LYS A 313 10.86 18.11 -2.43
C LYS A 313 12.08 18.00 -3.34
N LEU A 314 13.28 17.97 -2.76
CA LEU A 314 14.52 17.76 -3.51
C LEU A 314 14.59 16.36 -4.11
N TRP A 315 14.16 15.35 -3.36
CA TRP A 315 14.05 13.98 -3.84
C TRP A 315 13.11 13.87 -5.03
N GLN A 316 11.88 14.37 -4.92
CA GLN A 316 10.90 14.39 -6.02
C GLN A 316 11.44 15.12 -7.26
N LYS A 317 12.16 16.23 -7.06
CA LYS A 317 12.83 16.93 -8.16
C LYS A 317 13.90 16.06 -8.82
N ALA A 318 14.72 15.35 -8.05
CA ALA A 318 15.71 14.42 -8.60
C ALA A 318 15.04 13.27 -9.37
N MET A 319 13.92 12.75 -8.87
CA MET A 319 13.15 11.67 -9.49
C MET A 319 12.25 12.10 -10.67
N SER A 320 12.26 13.39 -11.05
CA SER A 320 11.50 13.88 -12.20
C SER A 320 11.97 13.32 -13.55
N THR A 321 13.16 12.70 -13.58
CA THR A 321 13.72 12.04 -14.77
C THR A 321 13.78 10.53 -14.58
N GLU A 322 13.69 9.78 -15.67
CA GLU A 322 13.80 8.31 -15.64
C GLU A 322 15.14 7.85 -15.03
N ALA A 323 16.25 8.48 -15.41
CA ALA A 323 17.57 8.19 -14.84
C ALA A 323 17.62 8.46 -13.33
N GLY A 324 16.97 9.53 -12.87
CA GLY A 324 16.81 9.82 -11.45
C GLY A 324 16.05 8.72 -10.73
N ARG A 325 14.89 8.32 -11.27
CA ARG A 325 14.06 7.23 -10.72
C ARG A 325 14.82 5.91 -10.64
N GLU A 326 15.58 5.56 -11.67
CA GLU A 326 16.39 4.35 -11.71
C GLU A 326 17.44 4.30 -10.59
N ILE A 327 18.14 5.42 -10.36
CA ILE A 327 19.08 5.54 -9.22
C ILE A 327 18.31 5.45 -7.90
N GLY A 328 17.14 6.10 -7.80
CA GLY A 328 16.30 6.07 -6.62
C GLY A 328 15.85 4.66 -6.24
N ARG A 329 15.40 3.87 -7.22
CA ARG A 329 15.01 2.46 -7.01
C ARG A 329 16.16 1.63 -6.50
N LYS A 330 17.36 1.77 -7.09
CA LYS A 330 18.58 1.08 -6.63
C LYS A 330 18.95 1.41 -5.19
N LEU A 331 18.74 2.65 -4.76
CA LEU A 331 18.98 3.05 -3.36
C LEU A 331 17.99 2.36 -2.40
N ILE A 332 16.72 2.24 -2.80
CA ILE A 332 15.69 1.54 -2.01
C ILE A 332 15.98 0.04 -1.96
N GLU A 333 16.32 -0.58 -3.08
CA GLU A 333 16.73 -1.99 -3.18
C GLU A 333 18.00 -2.29 -2.38
N GLY A 334 18.93 -1.32 -2.30
CA GLY A 334 20.11 -1.42 -1.45
C GLY A 334 19.80 -1.58 0.05
N LEU A 335 18.62 -1.16 0.52
CA LEU A 335 18.24 -1.33 1.93
C LEU A 335 17.97 -2.79 2.28
N THR A 336 17.44 -3.56 1.34
CA THR A 336 17.03 -4.95 1.52
C THR A 336 18.10 -5.95 1.09
N SER A 337 19.16 -5.48 0.43
CA SER A 337 20.37 -6.29 0.17
C SER A 337 21.25 -6.45 1.41
N SER A 338 21.89 -7.63 1.49
CA SER A 338 22.80 -8.03 2.57
C SER A 338 24.19 -7.43 2.42
#